data_AF-A0A061RYY1-F1
#
_entry.id   AF-A0A061RYY1-F1
#
_cell.length_a   1.000
_cell.length_b   1.000
_cell.length_c   1.000
_cell.angle_alpha   90.00
_cell.angle_beta   90.00
_cell.angle_gamma   90.00
#
_symmetry.space_group_name_H-M   'P 1'
#
loop_
_entity.id
_entity.type
_entity.pdbx_description
1 polymer ?
#
loop_
_entity_poly.entity_id
_entity_poly.type
_entity_poly.pdbx_seq_one_letter_code
_entity_poly.pdbx_strand_id
1 'polypeptide(L)' 'MDVIEMDKTDEHFRLVYDTKGRYVVHRISKEEAAYKLCKVKKVQFGKGGYPLLN' A
#
# COMPACT_ATOMS: atom_id res chain seq x y z
N MET A 1 -1.46 -2.77 -0.76
CA MET A 1 -2.25 -1.69 -1.38
C MET A 1 -1.25 -0.64 -1.82
N ASP A 2 -1.22 -0.34 -3.11
CA ASP A 2 -0.22 0.57 -3.65
C ASP A 2 -0.78 1.99 -3.74
N VAL A 3 0.08 2.95 -3.41
CA VAL A 3 -0.18 4.38 -3.53
C VAL A 3 0.60 4.87 -4.75
N ILE A 4 -0.07 5.61 -5.63
CA ILE A 4 0.50 6.23 -6.83
C ILE A 4 0.41 7.73 -6.63
N GLU A 5 1.53 8.43 -6.74
CA GLU A 5 1.62 9.89 -6.54
C GLU A 5 2.03 10.56 -7.86
N MET A 6 1.42 11.72 -8.13
CA MET A 6 1.77 12.56 -9.28
C MET A 6 2.10 13.98 -8.79
N ASP A 7 3.39 14.25 -8.58
CA ASP A 7 3.87 15.53 -8.03
C ASP A 7 3.48 16.75 -8.87
N LYS A 8 3.39 16.59 -10.20
CA LYS A 8 3.06 17.69 -11.11
C LYS A 8 1.62 18.18 -10.96
N THR A 9 0.73 17.31 -10.52
CA THR A 9 -0.71 17.61 -10.38
C THR A 9 -1.16 17.61 -8.93
N ASP A 10 -0.26 17.32 -7.98
CA ASP A 10 -0.56 17.15 -6.55
C ASP A 10 -1.71 16.16 -6.31
N GLU A 11 -1.75 15.09 -7.12
CA GLU A 11 -2.79 14.06 -7.05
C GLU A 11 -2.21 12.74 -6.52
N HIS A 12 -2.93 12.15 -5.56
CA HIS A 12 -2.59 10.86 -4.95
C HIS A 12 -3.70 9.86 -5.20
N PHE A 13 -3.32 8.62 -5.47
CA PHE A 13 -4.26 7.54 -5.76
C PHE A 13 -3.90 6.26 -5.03
N ARG A 14 -4.90 5.44 -4.76
CA ARG A 14 -4.76 4.09 -4.23
C ARG A 14 -5.35 3.07 -5.20
N LEU A 15 -4.59 2.02 -5.47
CA LEU A 15 -5.09 0.86 -6.22
C LEU A 15 -5.96 -0.01 -5.30
N VAL A 16 -7.25 -0.07 -5.61
CA VAL A 16 -8.25 -0.84 -4.85
C VAL A 16 -9.05 -1.73 -5.81
N TYR A 17 -9.56 -2.85 -5.30
CA TYR A 17 -10.47 -3.70 -6.06
C TYR A 17 -11.91 -3.19 -5.98
N ASP A 18 -12.57 -3.09 -7.13
CA ASP A 18 -14.01 -2.95 -7.22
C ASP A 18 -14.72 -4.27 -6.85
N THR A 19 -16.02 -4.20 -6.58
CA THR A 19 -16.95 -5.32 -6.34
C THR A 19 -16.85 -6.46 -7.38
N LYS A 20 -16.41 -6.15 -8.60
CA LYS A 20 -16.19 -7.09 -9.70
C LYS A 20 -14.76 -7.67 -9.77
N GLY A 21 -13.90 -7.36 -8.80
CA GLY A 21 -12.51 -7.85 -8.74
C GLY A 21 -11.53 -7.16 -9.68
N ARG A 22 -11.90 -6.03 -10.27
CA ARG A 22 -11.04 -5.23 -11.17
C ARG A 22 -10.27 -4.20 -10.37
N TYR A 23 -9.06 -3.86 -10.80
CA TYR A 23 -8.34 -2.72 -10.26
C TYR A 23 -9.03 -1.41 -10.66
N VAL A 24 -9.25 -0.56 -9.67
CA VAL A 24 -9.74 0.81 -9.82
C VAL A 24 -8.77 1.75 -9.12
N VAL A 25 -8.59 2.91 -9.73
CA VAL A 25 -7.76 3.99 -9.21
C VAL A 25 -8.65 4.90 -8.36
N HIS A 26 -8.49 4.85 -7.04
CA HIS A 26 -9.25 5.66 -6.10
C HIS A 26 -8.43 6.89 -5.69
N ARG A 27 -8.96 8.11 -5.86
CA ARG A 27 -8.29 9.33 -5.39
C ARG A 27 -8.30 9.39 -3.86
N ILE A 28 -7.16 9.75 -3.27
CA ILE A 28 -6.98 9.86 -1.82
C ILE A 28 -6.36 11.22 -1.46
N SER A 29 -6.43 11.59 -0.18
CA SER A 29 -5.73 12.77 0.34
C SER A 29 -4.24 12.48 0.55
N LYS A 30 -3.43 13.54 0.66
CA LYS A 30 -2.00 13.45 0.94
C LYS A 30 -1.68 12.77 2.28
N GLU A 31 -2.51 12.99 3.29
CA GLU A 31 -2.36 12.35 4.61
C GLU A 31 -2.54 10.83 4.51
N GLU A 32 -3.50 10.38 3.70
CA GLU A 32 -3.70 8.95 3.48
C GLU A 32 -2.62 8.32 2.60
N ALA A 33 -2.03 9.09 1.69
CA ALA A 33 -0.94 8.63 0.83
C ALA A 33 0.32 8.28 1.64
N ALA A 34 0.52 8.92 2.79
CA ALA A 34 1.67 8.69 3.68
C ALA A 34 1.75 7.28 4.27
N TYR A 35 0.67 6.49 4.24
CA TYR A 35 0.65 5.14 4.78
C TYR A 35 -0.03 4.12 3.86
N LYS A 36 0.26 2.84 4.09
CA LYS A 36 -0.42 1.72 3.42
C LYS A 36 -0.66 0.56 4.39
N LEU A 37 -1.80 -0.09 4.21
CA LEU A 37 -2.13 -1.31 4.93
C LEU A 37 -1.54 -2.52 4.18
N CYS A 38 -0.79 -3.33 4.93
CA CYS A 38 -0.16 -4.55 4.46
C CYS A 38 -0.68 -5.75 5.25
N LYS A 39 -0.96 -6.86 4.56
CA LYS A 39 -1.26 -8.13 5.21
C LYS A 39 0.05 -8.86 5.45
N VAL A 40 0.39 -9.12 6.71
CA VAL A 40 1.52 -9.98 7.07
C VAL A 40 1.20 -11.40 6.61
N LYS A 41 2.08 -11.97 5.80
CA LYS A 41 1.96 -13.33 5.28
C LYS A 41 2.77 -14.32 6.12
N LYS A 42 3.92 -13.91 6.65
CA LYS A 42 4.83 -14.77 7.42
C LYS A 42 5.55 -14.01 8.51
N VAL A 43 5.82 -14.70 9.62
CA VAL A 43 6.69 -14.24 10.72
C VAL A 43 7.86 -15.22 10.81
N GLN A 44 9.09 -14.72 10.73
CA GLN A 44 10.29 -15.57 10.72
C GLN A 44 11.48 -14.86 11.37
N PHE A 45 12.51 -15.63 11.75
CA PHE A 45 13.78 -15.06 12.21
C PHE A 45 14.75 -14.89 11.05
N GLY A 46 15.26 -13.68 10.88
CA GLY A 46 16.31 -13.34 9.92
C GLY A 46 17.71 -13.69 10.41
N LYS A 47 18.71 -13.42 9.57
CA LYS A 47 20.12 -13.61 9.92
C LYS A 47 20.45 -12.74 11.14
N GLY A 48 21.06 -13.33 12.17
CA GLY A 48 21.34 -12.65 13.44
C GLY A 48 20.23 -12.76 14.49
N GLY A 49 19.17 -13.55 14.24
CA GLY A 49 18.13 -13.83 15.24
C GLY A 49 17.07 -12.73 15.39
N TYR A 50 17.04 -11.76 14.48
CA TYR A 50 16.05 -10.68 14.48
C TYR A 50 14.70 -11.17 13.92
N PRO A 51 13.57 -10.91 14.60
CA PRO A 51 12.25 -11.22 14.05
C PRO A 51 11.92 -10.30 12.86
N LEU A 52 11.42 -10.89 11.77
CA LEU A 52 11.02 -10.24 10.52
C LEU A 52 9.58 -10.60 10.17
N LEU A 53 8.84 -9.61 9.68
CA LEU A 53 7.50 -9.77 9.11
C LEU A 53 7.60 -9.65 7.58
N ASN A 54 7.06 -10.64 6.88
CA ASN A 54 6.97 -10.69 5.40
C ASN A 54 5.51 -10.71 4.96
#